data_AF-A0AAW8KPM5-F1
#
_entry.id   AF-A0AAW8KPM5-F1
#
_cell.length_a   1.000
_cell.length_b   1.000
_cell.length_c   1.000
_cell.angle_alpha   90.00
_cell.angle_beta   90.00
_cell.angle_gamma   90.00
#
_symmetry.space_group_name_H-M   'P 1'
#
loop_
_entity.id
_entity.type
_entity.pdbx_description
1 polymer ?
#
loop_
_entity_poly.entity_id
_entity_poly.type
_entity_poly.pdbx_seq_one_letter_code
_entity_poly.pdbx_strand_id
1 'polypeptide(L)' 'HTITSLFNQGAPVDAFGVGTKLATCYDQPALGCVYKLSARRGTGGAPWTPVMKFSEQPYKRTIPGVQQVRRYVDAAGAPV' A
#
# COMPACT_ATOMS: atom_id res chain seq x y z
N HIS A 1 -12.40 15.81 11.41
CA HIS A 1 -11.53 16.87 11.93
C HIS A 1 -10.46 17.37 10.95
N THR A 2 -9.81 16.51 10.15
CA THR A 2 -8.73 16.96 9.22
C THR A 2 -9.18 18.00 8.20
N ILE A 3 -10.33 17.81 7.54
CA ILE A 3 -10.85 18.75 6.53
C ILE A 3 -11.17 20.11 7.17
N THR A 4 -11.87 20.13 8.30
CA THR A 4 -12.16 21.36 9.07
C THR A 4 -10.88 22.11 9.46
N SER A 5 -9.85 21.38 9.88
CA SER A 5 -8.56 21.99 10.23
C SER A 5 -7.89 22.67 9.03
N LEU A 6 -7.95 22.05 7.85
CA LEU A 6 -7.41 22.63 6.61
C LEU A 6 -8.18 23.91 6.19
N PHE A 7 -9.50 23.93 6.35
CA PHE A 7 -10.29 25.15 6.13
C PHE A 7 -9.93 26.26 7.11
N ASN A 8 -9.80 25.95 8.40
CA ASN A 8 -9.44 26.95 9.42
C ASN A 8 -8.05 27.54 9.21
N GLN A 9 -7.14 26.80 8.58
CA GLN A 9 -5.81 27.26 8.21
C GLN A 9 -5.79 28.07 6.89
N GLY A 10 -6.93 28.23 6.21
CA GLY A 10 -6.99 28.91 4.92
C GLY A 10 -6.23 28.18 3.81
N ALA A 11 -6.13 26.85 3.88
CA ALA A 11 -5.40 26.06 2.90
C ALA A 11 -6.01 26.25 1.49
N PRO A 12 -5.19 26.53 0.45
CA PRO A 12 -5.67 26.70 -0.91
C PRO A 12 -6.00 25.34 -1.54
N VAL A 13 -7.20 24.82 -1.26
CA VAL A 13 -7.65 23.50 -1.70
C VAL A 13 -8.93 23.63 -2.51
N ASP A 14 -8.89 23.19 -3.76
CA ASP A 14 -10.06 23.23 -4.66
C ASP A 14 -10.95 21.99 -4.53
N ALA A 15 -10.41 20.86 -4.06
CA ALA A 15 -11.13 19.60 -3.94
C ALA A 15 -10.55 18.65 -2.88
N PHE A 16 -11.40 17.80 -2.30
CA PHE A 16 -11.02 16.74 -1.37
C PHE A 16 -11.43 15.36 -1.89
N GLY A 17 -10.47 14.43 -1.93
CA GLY A 17 -10.74 13.01 -2.14
C GLY A 17 -10.90 12.27 -0.81
N VAL A 18 -12.10 11.77 -0.50
CA VAL A 18 -12.38 11.02 0.74
C VAL A 18 -12.73 9.57 0.40
N GLY A 19 -11.85 8.63 0.76
CA GLY A 19 -12.04 7.19 0.51
C GLY A 19 -12.69 6.46 1.69
N THR A 20 -11.90 5.71 2.46
CA THR A 20 -12.36 4.81 3.53
C THR A 20 -13.38 5.42 4.50
N LYS A 21 -13.16 6.67 4.95
CA LYS A 21 -14.10 7.32 5.89
C LYS A 21 -15.50 7.50 5.29
N LEU A 22 -15.60 7.69 3.98
CA LEU A 22 -16.86 7.81 3.25
C LEU A 22 -17.42 6.44 2.89
N ALA A 23 -16.60 5.57 2.30
CA ALA A 23 -17.06 4.31 1.71
C ALA A 23 -17.35 3.20 2.73
N THR A 24 -16.67 3.20 3.88
CA THR A 24 -16.78 2.13 4.90
C THR A 24 -17.44 2.61 6.19
N CYS A 25 -18.12 3.76 6.18
CA CYS A 25 -18.77 4.33 7.36
C CYS A 25 -17.86 4.34 8.60
N TYR A 26 -16.69 4.98 8.47
CA TYR A 26 -15.57 5.19 9.41
C TYR A 26 -15.37 4.25 10.62
N ASP A 27 -16.42 4.04 11.40
CA ASP A 27 -16.53 3.21 12.59
C ASP A 27 -16.51 1.71 12.26
N GLN A 28 -16.69 1.32 11.00
CA GLN A 28 -16.48 -0.07 10.57
C GLN A 28 -15.00 -0.33 10.22
N PRO A 29 -14.45 -1.49 10.65
CA PRO A 29 -13.07 -1.83 10.36
C PRO A 29 -12.88 -2.07 8.86
N ALA A 30 -12.00 -1.27 8.25
CA ALA A 30 -11.54 -1.50 6.89
C ALA A 30 -10.21 -2.25 6.91
N LEU A 31 -10.09 -3.27 6.05
CA LEU A 31 -8.82 -3.96 5.88
C LEU A 31 -7.81 -3.05 5.17
N GLY A 32 -6.65 -2.81 5.79
CA GLY A 32 -5.58 -1.95 5.28
C GLY A 32 -4.76 -2.50 4.11
N CYS A 33 -5.36 -3.36 3.27
CA CYS A 33 -4.68 -3.98 2.14
C CYS A 33 -4.39 -2.96 1.02
N VAL A 34 -3.27 -3.17 0.32
CA VAL A 34 -2.86 -2.36 -0.82
C VAL A 34 -2.43 -3.25 -1.97
N TYR A 35 -2.70 -2.80 -3.20
CA TYR A 35 -2.14 -3.37 -4.42
C TYR A 35 -1.14 -2.38 -5.02
N LYS A 36 0.06 -2.85 -5.34
CA LYS A 36 1.15 -2.01 -5.89
C LYS A 36 1.96 -2.80 -6.89
N LEU A 37 2.42 -2.13 -7.95
CA LEU A 37 3.35 -2.71 -8.92
C LEU A 37 4.71 -2.98 -8.27
N SER A 38 5.24 -4.20 -8.41
CA SER A 38 6.55 -4.60 -7.87
C SER A 38 7.57 -5.00 -8.93
N ALA A 39 7.14 -5.41 -10.13
CA ALA A 39 8.01 -5.68 -11.26
C ALA A 39 7.30 -5.40 -12.58
N ARG A 40 8.06 -5.03 -13.61
CA ARG A 40 7.57 -4.91 -14.99
C ARG A 40 8.40 -5.79 -15.92
N ARG A 41 7.82 -6.21 -17.04
CA ARG A 41 8.51 -7.00 -18.06
C ARG A 41 8.30 -6.38 -19.43
N GLY A 42 9.36 -6.35 -20.23
CA GLY A 42 9.29 -5.96 -21.63
C GLY A 42 8.63 -7.05 -22.50
N THR A 43 8.55 -6.79 -23.79
CA THR A 43 8.06 -7.75 -24.79
C THR A 43 9.06 -8.89 -25.01
N GLY A 44 8.64 -9.96 -25.70
CA GLY A 44 9.56 -10.95 -26.25
C GLY A 44 10.36 -11.78 -25.24
N GLY A 45 9.83 -12.02 -24.03
CA GLY A 45 10.54 -12.87 -23.07
C GLY A 45 11.56 -12.14 -22.20
N ALA A 46 11.64 -10.80 -22.27
CA ALA A 46 12.59 -10.02 -21.50
C ALA A 46 12.58 -10.38 -19.99
N PRO A 47 13.72 -10.26 -19.29
CA PRO A 47 13.77 -10.49 -17.85
C PRO A 47 12.90 -9.48 -17.09
N TRP A 48 12.42 -9.90 -15.92
CA TRP A 48 11.68 -9.01 -15.01
C TRP A 48 12.58 -7.89 -14.50
N THR A 49 12.09 -6.65 -14.58
CA THR A 49 12.73 -5.48 -13.97
C THR A 49 12.01 -5.12 -12.67
N PRO A 50 12.68 -5.17 -11.50
CA PRO A 50 12.09 -4.77 -10.22
C PRO A 50 11.74 -3.28 -10.20
N VAL A 51 10.61 -2.91 -9.59
CA VAL A 51 10.20 -1.51 -9.38
C VAL A 51 9.77 -1.27 -7.94
N MET A 52 10.07 -0.07 -7.43
CA MET A 52 9.75 0.34 -6.06
C MET A 52 9.02 1.68 -6.06
N LYS A 53 8.01 1.79 -5.20
CA LYS A 53 7.38 3.06 -4.85
C LYS A 53 8.09 3.66 -3.65
N PHE A 54 8.68 4.84 -3.84
CA PHE A 54 9.24 5.63 -2.74
C PHE A 54 8.15 6.43 -2.03
N SER A 55 8.30 6.58 -0.72
CA SER A 55 7.41 7.36 0.12
C SER A 55 8.24 8.02 1.19
N GLU A 56 7.85 9.23 1.59
CA GLU A 56 8.43 9.90 2.76
C GLU A 56 8.34 9.05 4.03
N GLN A 57 7.31 8.20 4.11
CA GLN A 57 7.15 7.23 5.19
C GLN A 57 7.82 5.90 4.82
N PRO A 58 8.90 5.48 5.51
CA PRO A 58 9.70 4.32 5.10
C PRO A 58 8.92 3.00 5.03
N TYR A 59 7.91 2.81 5.89
CA TYR A 59 7.07 1.60 5.91
C TYR A 59 6.11 1.51 4.71
N LYS A 60 5.88 2.62 3.99
CA LYS A 60 5.06 2.64 2.77
C LYS A 60 5.83 2.28 1.51
N ARG A 61 7.13 1.98 1.62
CA ARG A 61 7.96 1.46 0.53
C ARG A 61 7.51 0.05 0.16
N THR A 62 7.61 -0.29 -1.12
CA THR A 62 7.29 -1.64 -1.61
C THR A 62 8.54 -2.50 -1.68
N ILE A 63 8.37 -3.81 -1.49
CA ILE A 63 9.43 -4.77 -1.78
C ILE A 63 9.42 -5.06 -3.28
N PRO A 64 10.49 -4.74 -4.03
CA PRO A 64 10.47 -4.82 -5.49
C PRO A 64 10.78 -6.26 -5.95
N GLY A 65 10.37 -6.59 -7.17
CA GLY A 65 10.57 -7.89 -7.78
C GLY A 65 9.34 -8.81 -7.71
N VAL A 66 9.51 -10.01 -8.26
CA VAL A 66 8.52 -11.10 -8.18
C VAL A 66 8.69 -11.77 -6.82
N GLN A 67 7.61 -11.77 -6.02
CA GLN A 67 7.65 -12.29 -4.65
C GLN A 67 6.98 -13.65 -4.54
N GLN A 68 7.43 -14.44 -3.58
CA GLN A 68 6.81 -15.69 -3.18
C GLN A 68 6.68 -15.74 -1.65
N VAL A 69 5.60 -16.33 -1.17
CA VAL A 69 5.37 -16.54 0.26
C VAL A 69 5.89 -17.93 0.63
N ARG A 70 6.61 -18.03 1.75
CA ARG A 70 7.06 -19.30 2.33
C ARG A 70 6.63 -19.36 3.78
N ARG A 71 6.06 -20.50 4.18
CA ARG A 71 5.81 -20.85 5.57
C ARG A 71 6.96 -21.72 6.06
N TYR A 72 7.54 -21.38 7.20
CA TYR A 72 8.54 -22.19 7.87
C TYR A 72 7.84 -23.07 8.91
N VAL A 73 8.35 -24.28 9.12
CA VAL A 73 7.86 -25.23 10.12
C VAL A 73 9.04 -25.77 10.91
N ASP A 74 8.83 -26.07 12.19
CA ASP A 74 9.82 -26.72 13.03
C ASP A 74 9.96 -28.21 12.70
N ALA A 75 10.83 -28.91 13.45
CA ALA A 75 11.07 -30.33 13.28
C ALA A 75 9.85 -31.21 13.63
N ALA A 76 8.89 -30.68 14.41
CA ALA A 76 7.64 -31.35 14.75
C ALA A 76 6.51 -31.04 13.72
N GLY A 77 6.77 -30.19 12.73
CA GLY A 77 5.81 -29.78 11.71
C GLY A 77 4.90 -28.63 12.11
N ALA A 78 5.14 -27.98 13.27
CA ALA A 78 4.38 -26.82 13.70
C ALA A 78 4.92 -25.53 13.03
N PRO A 79 4.07 -24.51 12.78
CA PRO A 79 4.54 -23.22 12.29
C PRO A 79 5.53 -22.59 13.28
N VAL A 80 6.68 -22.14 12.76
CA VAL A 80 7.62 -21.26 13.48
C VAL A 80 7.31 -19.80 13.23
#